data_AF-A0A6A4AAC4-F1
#
_entry.id   AF-A0A6A4AAC4-F1
#
_cell.length_a   1.000
_cell.length_b   1.000
_cell.length_c   1.000
_cell.angle_alpha   90.00
_cell.angle_beta   90.00
_cell.angle_gamma   90.00
#
_symmetry.space_group_name_H-M   'P 1'
#
loop_
_entity.id
_entity.type
_entity.pdbx_description
1 polymer ?
#
loop_
_entity_poly.entity_id
_entity_poly.type
_entity_poly.pdbx_seq_one_letter_code
_entity_poly.pdbx_strand_id
1 'polypeptide(L)'
;MAALGMMAEAANARLLHERVESVREQLAQLQNQVERYDAVAETLTELPRRLSHLVMVPLGKRAMAPGKIVRSNDVLAHLGDDVFSWRLAMQAVEIIARKRTHPPR
;
A
#
# COMPACT_ATOMS: atom_id res chain seq x y z
N MET A 1 -9.57 16.49 -48.38
CA MET A 1 -8.35 15.74 -47.98
C MET A 1 -7.75 16.28 -46.68
N ALA A 2 -7.53 17.60 -46.52
CA ALA A 2 -6.92 18.17 -45.30
C ALA A 2 -7.75 18.00 -44.00
N ALA A 3 -9.07 18.15 -44.06
CA ALA A 3 -9.94 18.05 -42.88
C ALA A 3 -10.01 16.64 -42.27
N LEU A 4 -9.83 15.58 -43.08
CA LEU A 4 -9.85 14.19 -42.62
C LEU A 4 -8.55 13.85 -41.85
N GLY A 5 -7.40 14.39 -42.30
CA GLY A 5 -6.11 14.21 -41.63
C GLY A 5 -6.06 14.89 -40.26
N MET A 6 -6.59 16.11 -40.15
CA MET A 6 -6.68 16.82 -38.86
C MET A 6 -7.59 16.13 -37.84
N MET A 7 -8.70 15.53 -38.28
CA MET A 7 -9.60 14.76 -37.42
C MET A 7 -8.93 13.47 -36.90
N ALA A 8 -8.17 12.79 -37.75
CA ALA A 8 -7.41 11.59 -37.37
C ALA A 8 -6.28 11.92 -36.38
N GLU A 9 -5.59 13.03 -36.58
CA GLU A 9 -4.51 13.49 -35.71
C GLU A 9 -5.04 13.94 -34.33
N ALA A 10 -6.18 14.64 -34.31
CA ALA A 10 -6.86 15.02 -33.06
C ALA A 10 -7.40 13.80 -32.30
N ALA A 11 -7.91 12.78 -33.00
CA ALA A 11 -8.34 11.53 -32.39
C ALA A 11 -7.17 10.77 -31.76
N ASN A 12 -6.03 10.72 -32.45
CA ASN A 12 -4.82 10.09 -31.94
C ASN A 12 -4.26 10.84 -30.71
N ALA A 13 -4.26 12.18 -30.76
CA ALA A 13 -3.83 13.01 -29.63
C ALA A 13 -4.69 12.80 -28.37
N ARG A 14 -6.01 12.62 -28.54
CA ARG A 14 -6.93 12.30 -27.43
C ARG A 14 -6.64 10.93 -26.83
N LEU A 15 -6.49 9.91 -27.67
CA LEU A 15 -6.19 8.55 -27.21
C LEU A 15 -4.85 8.49 -26.46
N LEU A 16 -3.83 9.20 -26.96
CA LEU A 16 -2.55 9.35 -26.29
C LEU A 16 -2.70 10.04 -24.93
N HIS A 17 -3.52 11.10 -24.86
CA HIS A 17 -3.78 11.80 -23.61
C HIS A 17 -4.46 10.90 -22.57
N GLU A 18 -5.52 10.19 -22.96
CA GLU A 18 -6.21 9.21 -22.09
C GLU A 18 -5.26 8.13 -21.60
N ARG A 19 -4.36 7.64 -22.46
CA ARG A 19 -3.37 6.64 -22.07
C ARG A 19 -2.35 7.19 -21.07
N VAL A 20 -1.88 8.42 -21.28
CA VAL A 20 -0.98 9.10 -20.34
C VAL A 20 -1.64 9.29 -18.98
N GLU A 21 -2.90 9.73 -18.94
CA GLU A 21 -3.62 9.91 -17.68
C GLU A 21 -3.87 8.58 -16.95
N SER A 22 -4.22 7.52 -17.68
CA SER A 22 -4.36 6.17 -17.09
C SER A 22 -3.05 5.68 -16.47
N VAL A 23 -1.92 5.85 -17.16
CA VAL A 23 -0.60 5.45 -16.63
C VAL A 23 -0.20 6.32 -15.42
N ARG A 24 -0.52 7.61 -15.43
CA ARG A 24 -0.28 8.50 -14.28
C ARG A 24 -1.09 8.07 -13.06
N GLU A 25 -2.35 7.69 -13.25
CA GLU A 25 -3.18 7.20 -12.16
C GLU A 25 -2.65 5.88 -11.59
N GLN A 26 -2.25 4.94 -12.45
CA GLN A 26 -1.61 3.70 -12.02
C GLN A 26 -0.31 3.94 -11.25
N LEU A 27 0.51 4.89 -11.71
CA LEU A 27 1.74 5.27 -11.03
C LEU A 27 1.44 5.84 -9.64
N ALA A 28 0.47 6.75 -9.53
CA ALA A 28 0.06 7.33 -8.25
C ALA A 28 -0.48 6.26 -7.29
N GLN A 29 -1.22 5.28 -7.78
CA GLN A 29 -1.69 4.15 -6.96
C GLN A 29 -0.54 3.30 -6.42
N LEU A 30 0.44 2.98 -7.27
CA LEU A 30 1.63 2.23 -6.87
C LEU A 30 2.48 3.01 -5.85
N GLN A 31 2.65 4.32 -6.04
CA GLN A 31 3.36 5.19 -5.10
C GLN A 31 2.66 5.21 -3.73
N ASN A 32 1.35 5.42 -3.71
CA ASN A 32 0.55 5.36 -2.48
C ASN A 32 0.67 3.99 -1.77
N GLN A 33 0.76 2.90 -2.54
CA GLN A 33 0.94 1.57 -1.97
C GLN A 33 2.32 1.40 -1.32
N VAL A 34 3.38 1.92 -1.95
CA VAL A 34 4.74 1.92 -1.37
C VAL A 34 4.79 2.73 -0.08
N GLU A 35 4.21 3.94 -0.06
CA GLU A 35 4.16 4.79 1.14
C GLU A 35 3.43 4.12 2.30
N ARG A 36 2.31 3.42 2.01
CA ARG A 36 1.60 2.63 3.03
C ARG A 36 2.46 1.52 3.60
N TYR A 37 3.25 0.86 2.77
CA TYR A 37 4.19 -0.17 3.23
C TYR A 37 5.31 0.42 4.11
N ASP A 38 5.81 1.61 3.77
CA ASP A 38 6.83 2.30 4.56
C ASP A 38 6.31 2.68 5.95
N ALA A 39 5.09 3.25 6.03
CA ALA A 39 4.45 3.58 7.31
C ALA A 39 4.24 2.35 8.20
N VAL A 40 3.85 1.21 7.61
CA VAL A 40 3.72 -0.05 8.35
C VAL A 40 5.08 -0.56 8.82
N ALA A 41 6.11 -0.52 7.98
CA ALA A 41 7.45 -0.97 8.33
C ALA A 41 8.05 -0.14 9.49
N GLU A 42 7.87 1.18 9.47
CA GLU A 42 8.28 2.07 10.56
C GLU A 42 7.57 1.69 11.87
N THR A 43 6.24 1.56 11.82
CA THR A 43 5.44 1.16 12.99
C THR A 43 5.89 -0.19 13.57
N LEU A 44 6.13 -1.18 12.71
CA LEU A 44 6.59 -2.52 13.12
C LEU A 44 8.01 -2.50 13.70
N THR A 45 8.84 -1.54 13.31
CA THR A 45 10.19 -1.36 13.86
C THR A 45 10.15 -0.75 15.27
N GLU A 46 9.17 0.11 15.54
CA GLU A 46 9.01 0.77 16.84
C GLU A 46 8.24 -0.07 17.87
N LEU A 47 7.23 -0.82 17.43
CA LEU A 47 6.34 -1.59 18.32
C LEU A 47 7.09 -2.49 19.33
N PRO A 48 8.11 -3.28 18.94
CA PRO A 48 8.83 -4.18 19.84
C PRO A 48 9.65 -3.44 20.90
N ARG A 49 9.93 -2.13 20.75
CA ARG A 49 10.76 -1.35 21.68
C ARG A 49 10.08 -1.10 23.02
N ARG A 50 8.76 -1.28 23.12
CA ARG A 50 8.02 -1.18 24.38
C ARG A 50 7.18 -2.43 24.59
N LEU A 51 7.11 -2.85 25.86
CA LEU A 51 6.33 -4.01 26.29
C LEU A 51 4.81 -3.79 26.17
N SER A 52 4.36 -2.52 26.20
CA SER A 52 2.95 -2.18 26.08
C SER A 52 2.75 -0.79 25.48
N HIS A 53 1.72 -0.68 24.64
CA HIS A 53 1.27 0.58 24.06
C HIS A 53 -0.21 0.74 24.33
N LEU A 54 -0.61 1.88 24.90
CA LEU A 54 -2.02 2.28 24.98
C LEU A 54 -2.39 2.89 23.65
N VAL A 55 -3.42 2.35 22.99
CA VAL A 55 -3.81 2.74 21.64
C VAL A 55 -5.32 2.90 21.53
N MET A 56 -5.76 3.73 20.61
CA MET A 56 -7.17 3.82 20.22
C MET A 56 -7.39 2.95 18.98
N VAL A 57 -8.21 1.91 19.12
CA VAL A 57 -8.50 0.96 18.03
C VAL A 57 -9.73 1.44 17.26
N PRO A 58 -9.64 1.64 15.94
CA PRO A 58 -10.82 1.95 15.12
C PRO A 58 -11.71 0.72 14.99
N LEU A 59 -12.96 0.81 15.44
CA LEU A 59 -13.99 -0.23 15.26
C LEU A 59 -14.88 0.04 14.03
N GLY A 60 -14.68 1.17 13.37
CA GLY A 60 -15.41 1.59 12.18
C GLY A 60 -15.15 3.05 11.84
N LYS A 61 -15.86 3.60 10.85
CA LYS A 61 -15.62 4.96 10.34
C LYS A 61 -15.79 6.08 11.37
N ARG A 62 -16.53 5.85 12.46
CA ARG A 62 -16.87 6.87 13.48
C ARG A 62 -16.68 6.38 14.92
N ALA A 63 -16.03 5.24 15.14
CA ALA A 63 -15.92 4.64 16.47
C ALA A 63 -14.48 4.25 16.76
N MET A 64 -13.98 4.71 17.90
CA MET A 64 -12.66 4.39 18.45
C MET A 64 -12.85 3.82 19.85
N ALA A 65 -12.16 2.73 20.17
CA ALA A 65 -12.16 2.12 21.49
C ALA A 65 -10.76 2.17 22.12
N PRO A 66 -10.64 2.48 23.43
CA PRO A 66 -9.36 2.39 24.11
C PRO A 66 -8.92 0.94 24.22
N GLY A 67 -7.65 0.68 23.93
CA GLY A 67 -7.07 -0.65 23.96
C GLY A 67 -5.60 -0.63 24.32
N LYS A 68 -5.02 -1.82 24.44
CA LYS A 68 -3.60 -2.02 24.73
C LYS A 68 -3.03 -3.08 23.81
N ILE A 69 -1.89 -2.79 23.19
CA ILE A 69 -1.14 -3.78 22.41
C ILE A 69 -0.36 -4.67 23.39
N VAL A 70 -0.54 -5.97 23.25
CA VAL A 70 0.14 -7.03 24.00
C VAL A 70 0.86 -7.93 22.99
N ARG A 71 2.09 -8.37 23.31
CA ARG A 71 3.00 -9.07 22.37
C ARG A 71 3.30 -8.25 21.12
N SER A 72 3.84 -7.05 21.31
CA SER A 72 4.23 -6.12 20.24
C SER A 72 5.33 -6.67 19.31
N ASN A 73 5.94 -7.80 19.68
CA ASN A 73 6.91 -8.55 18.89
C ASN A 73 6.27 -9.46 17.83
N ASP A 74 4.98 -9.79 17.93
CA ASP A 74 4.31 -10.74 17.04
C ASP A 74 3.19 -10.06 16.26
N VAL A 75 3.16 -10.30 14.94
CA VAL A 75 2.16 -9.72 14.04
C VAL A 75 1.61 -10.77 13.08
N LEU A 76 0.33 -10.61 12.73
CA LEU A 76 -0.31 -11.45 11.72
C LEU A 76 0.00 -10.87 10.32
N ALA A 77 0.89 -11.53 9.59
CA ALA A 77 1.31 -11.08 8.27
C ALA A 77 0.53 -11.80 7.17
N HIS A 78 0.10 -11.04 6.14
CA HIS A 78 -0.47 -11.58 4.91
C HIS A 78 0.65 -11.97 3.94
N LEU A 79 0.69 -13.24 3.52
CA LEU A 79 1.74 -13.79 2.66
C LEU A 79 1.37 -13.83 1.18
N GLY A 80 0.08 -13.68 0.84
CA GLY A 80 -0.47 -13.86 -0.51
C GLY A 80 -1.65 -14.84 -0.49
N ASP A 81 -2.52 -14.81 -1.50
CA ASP A 81 -3.63 -15.75 -1.71
C ASP A 81 -4.47 -16.03 -0.44
N ASP A 82 -4.84 -14.97 0.27
CA ASP A 82 -5.56 -15.00 1.55
C ASP A 82 -4.92 -15.84 2.68
N VAL A 83 -3.63 -16.16 2.55
CA VAL A 83 -2.86 -16.86 3.58
C VAL A 83 -2.30 -15.85 4.59
N PHE A 84 -2.60 -16.10 5.87
CA PHE A 84 -2.09 -15.33 7.00
C PHE A 84 -1.25 -16.21 7.92
N SER A 85 -0.18 -15.65 8.47
CA SER A 85 0.71 -16.36 9.38
C SER A 85 1.28 -15.42 10.43
N TRP A 86 1.41 -15.90 11.67
CA TRP A 86 2.09 -15.18 12.74
C TRP A 86 3.59 -15.08 12.42
N ARG A 87 4.13 -13.87 12.48
CA ARG A 87 5.53 -13.55 12.24
C ARG A 87 6.05 -12.61 13.30
N LEU A 88 7.34 -12.68 13.55
CA LEU A 88 8.02 -11.67 14.35
C LEU A 88 7.94 -10.33 13.60
N ALA A 89 7.82 -9.22 14.34
CA ALA A 89 7.76 -7.88 13.77
C ALA A 89 8.96 -7.60 12.84
N MET A 90 10.16 -8.04 13.22
CA MET A 90 11.37 -7.94 12.39
C MET A 90 11.24 -8.73 11.07
N GLN A 91 10.68 -9.94 11.12
CA GLN A 91 10.45 -10.75 9.91
C GLN A 91 9.37 -10.14 9.01
N ALA A 92 8.34 -9.51 9.60
CA ALA A 92 7.31 -8.81 8.86
C ALA A 92 7.88 -7.58 8.11
N VAL A 93 8.83 -6.85 8.70
CA VAL A 93 9.57 -5.78 8.02
C VAL A 93 10.34 -6.31 6.80
N GLU A 94 10.98 -7.48 6.91
CA GLU A 94 11.65 -8.13 5.78
C GLU A 94 10.66 -8.54 4.68
N ILE A 95 9.49 -9.06 5.04
CA ILE A 95 8.42 -9.40 4.09
C ILE A 95 7.97 -8.14 3.34
N ILE A 96 7.80 -7.01 4.04
CA ILE A 96 7.42 -5.73 3.42
C ILE A 96 8.53 -5.23 2.48
N ALA A 97 9.80 -5.36 2.86
CA ALA A 97 10.92 -5.02 1.99
C ALA A 97 10.91 -5.85 0.69
N ARG A 98 10.63 -7.15 0.78
CA ARG A 98 10.48 -8.02 -0.40
C ARG A 98 9.32 -7.57 -1.29
N LYS A 99 8.14 -7.30 -0.71
CA LYS A 99 6.96 -6.82 -1.46
C LYS A 99 7.18 -5.48 -2.17
N ARG A 100 8.03 -4.60 -1.62
CA ARG A 100 8.44 -3.35 -2.29
C ARG A 100 9.31 -3.60 -3.52
N THR A 101 10.25 -4.54 -3.42
CA THR A 101 11.15 -4.88 -4.55
C THR A 101 10.49 -5.73 -5.62
N HIS A 102 9.55 -6.60 -5.24
CA HIS A 102 8.85 -7.53 -6.11
C HIS A 102 7.35 -7.45 -5.81
N PRO A 103 6.65 -6.42 -6.31
CA PRO A 103 5.21 -6.34 -6.16
C PRO A 103 4.55 -7.59 -6.78
N PRO A 104 3.50 -8.13 -6.13
CA PRO A 104 2.76 -9.25 -6.71
C PRO A 104 2.23 -8.83 -8.09
N ARG A 105 2.32 -9.76 -9.05
CA ARG A 105 1.83 -9.58 -10.42
C ARG A 105 0.32 -9.44 -10.47
#